data_AF-A0A528GVS9-F1
#
_entry.id   AF-A0A528GVS9-F1
#
_cell.length_a   1.000
_cell.length_b   1.000
_cell.length_c   1.000
_cell.angle_alpha   90.00
_cell.angle_beta   90.00
_cell.angle_gamma   90.00
#
_symmetry.space_group_name_H-M   'P 1'
#
loop_
_entity.id
_entity.type
_entity.pdbx_description
1 polymer ?
#
loop_
_entity_poly.entity_id
_entity_poly.type
_entity_poly.pdbx_seq_one_letter_code
_entity_poly.pdbx_strand_id
1 'polypeptide(L)'
;TPNRAAGARLLLEKHGCDFLIMDDGFQSARIHIDYALVVVDARYGVGNGHVIPGGPLRADIVDQLVFTSALLKMGEGLAADGVVRQAARAGRPIFEARTRPTGKAGLAGKRFLAFAGIGHPDKFFDTVREAGGEVALTRS
;
A
#
# COMPACT_ATOMS: atom_id res chain seq x y z
N THR A 1 9.40 15.99 -3.94
CA THR A 1 9.57 16.82 -5.16
C THR A 1 9.21 15.99 -6.37
N PRO A 2 8.58 16.57 -7.43
CA PRO A 2 8.30 15.86 -8.69
C PRO A 2 9.56 15.31 -9.34
N ASN A 3 10.69 16.00 -9.20
CA ASN A 3 12.00 15.48 -9.60
C ASN A 3 12.65 14.74 -8.43
N ARG A 4 12.30 13.46 -8.27
CA ARG A 4 12.83 12.61 -7.20
C ARG A 4 14.36 12.56 -7.20
N ALA A 5 15.01 12.53 -8.37
CA ALA A 5 16.47 12.46 -8.49
C ALA A 5 17.16 13.72 -7.94
N ALA A 6 16.60 14.90 -8.23
CA ALA A 6 17.10 16.15 -7.64
C ALA A 6 16.89 16.18 -6.11
N GLY A 7 15.77 15.64 -5.62
CA GLY A 7 15.52 15.49 -4.18
C GLY A 7 16.53 14.56 -3.49
N ALA A 8 16.81 13.39 -4.09
CA ALA A 8 17.81 12.46 -3.60
C ALA A 8 19.20 13.08 -3.53
N ARG A 9 19.63 13.78 -4.61
CA ARG A 9 20.91 14.49 -4.64
C ARG A 9 21.02 15.55 -3.55
N LEU A 10 19.96 16.34 -3.33
CA LEU A 10 19.92 17.32 -2.25
C LEU A 10 20.11 16.66 -0.87
N LEU A 11 19.43 15.54 -0.61
CA LEU A 11 19.51 14.82 0.67
C LEU A 11 20.92 14.24 0.90
N LEU A 12 21.53 13.68 -0.14
CA LEU A 12 22.92 13.22 -0.11
C LEU A 12 23.88 14.37 0.19
N GLU A 13 23.82 15.45 -0.59
CA GLU A 13 24.80 16.54 -0.53
C GLU A 13 24.66 17.42 0.71
N LYS A 14 23.42 17.73 1.13
CA LYS A 14 23.17 18.70 2.23
C LYS A 14 22.93 18.05 3.58
N HIS A 15 22.46 16.81 3.59
CA HIS A 15 22.06 16.12 4.82
C HIS A 15 22.86 14.83 5.06
N GLY A 16 23.73 14.42 4.13
CA GLY A 16 24.55 13.23 4.27
C GLY A 16 23.74 11.94 4.34
N CYS A 17 22.49 11.94 3.82
CA CYS A 17 21.65 10.74 3.83
C CYS A 17 22.25 9.65 2.94
N ASP A 18 22.47 8.46 3.49
CA ASP A 18 22.98 7.28 2.78
C ASP A 18 21.88 6.25 2.46
N PHE A 19 20.70 6.41 3.05
CA PHE A 19 19.53 5.57 2.85
C PHE A 19 18.30 6.41 2.51
N LEU A 20 17.61 6.04 1.43
CA LEU A 20 16.45 6.76 0.91
C LEU A 20 15.25 5.84 0.82
N ILE A 21 14.16 6.20 1.50
CA ILE A 21 12.86 5.54 1.35
C ILE A 21 12.00 6.41 0.44
N MET A 22 11.52 5.82 -0.65
CA MET A 22 10.63 6.50 -1.59
C MET A 22 9.22 5.94 -1.50
N ASP A 23 8.31 6.72 -0.91
CA ASP A 23 6.88 6.45 -1.01
C ASP A 23 6.41 6.63 -2.46
N ASP A 24 5.64 5.66 -2.98
CA ASP A 24 5.23 5.53 -4.38
C ASP A 24 6.40 5.70 -5.40
N GLY A 25 7.59 5.20 -5.04
CA GLY A 25 8.81 5.32 -5.86
C GLY A 25 8.92 4.33 -7.02
N PHE A 26 8.08 3.29 -7.02
CA PHE A 26 8.23 2.12 -7.89
C PHE A 26 8.23 2.44 -9.39
N GLN A 27 7.48 3.47 -9.79
CA GLN A 27 7.39 3.91 -11.20
C GLN A 27 8.43 4.97 -11.58
N SER A 28 9.39 5.28 -10.69
CA SER A 28 10.39 6.31 -10.96
C SER A 28 11.55 5.77 -11.81
N ALA A 29 11.45 5.92 -13.13
CA ALA A 29 12.51 5.50 -14.06
C ALA A 29 13.83 6.29 -13.97
N ARG A 30 13.91 7.32 -13.12
CA ARG A 30 15.05 8.27 -13.06
C ARG A 30 15.99 8.04 -11.88
N ILE A 31 15.67 7.09 -11.00
CA ILE A 31 16.51 6.71 -9.86
C ILE A 31 16.67 5.19 -9.90
N HIS A 32 17.90 4.73 -9.73
CA HIS A 32 18.15 3.31 -9.55
C HIS A 32 17.56 2.85 -8.22
N ILE A 33 16.79 1.76 -8.24
CA ILE A 33 16.15 1.21 -7.05
C ILE A 33 16.92 -0.04 -6.65
N ASP A 34 17.68 0.04 -5.55
CA ASP A 34 18.40 -1.13 -5.02
C ASP A 34 17.44 -2.19 -4.45
N TYR A 35 16.30 -1.74 -3.90
CA TYR A 35 15.29 -2.62 -3.33
C TYR A 35 13.86 -2.08 -3.52
N ALA A 36 13.04 -2.83 -4.26
CA ALA A 36 11.64 -2.52 -4.49
C ALA A 36 10.73 -3.42 -3.64
N LEU A 37 10.24 -2.88 -2.52
CA LEU A 37 9.17 -3.50 -1.73
C LEU A 37 7.81 -3.08 -2.31
N VAL A 38 7.14 -3.99 -3.01
CA VAL A 38 5.83 -3.72 -3.60
C VAL A 38 4.73 -4.12 -2.63
N VAL A 39 3.77 -3.22 -2.42
CA VAL A 39 2.67 -3.43 -1.49
C VAL A 39 1.43 -3.89 -2.25
N VAL A 40 0.80 -4.97 -1.80
CA VAL A 40 -0.51 -5.41 -2.26
C VAL A 40 -1.49 -5.48 -1.10
N ASP A 41 -2.69 -4.94 -1.30
CA ASP A 41 -3.74 -5.08 -0.31
C ASP A 41 -4.38 -6.49 -0.36
N ALA A 42 -4.51 -7.15 0.79
CA ALA A 42 -5.03 -8.50 0.89
C ALA A 42 -6.52 -8.62 0.52
N ARG A 43 -7.30 -7.55 0.69
CA ARG A 43 -8.75 -7.52 0.40
C ARG A 43 -9.04 -7.18 -1.05
N TYR A 44 -8.26 -6.30 -1.66
CA TYR A 44 -8.50 -5.84 -3.03
C TYR A 44 -7.57 -6.47 -4.08
N GLY A 45 -6.40 -6.96 -3.67
CA GLY A 45 -5.43 -7.57 -4.57
C GLY A 45 -5.01 -6.63 -5.70
N VAL A 46 -5.09 -7.13 -6.93
CA VAL A 46 -4.78 -6.40 -8.18
C VAL A 46 -6.05 -5.89 -8.90
N GLY A 47 -7.21 -5.93 -8.25
CA GLY A 47 -8.50 -5.62 -8.85
C GLY A 47 -8.87 -6.60 -9.97
N ASN A 48 -9.27 -6.08 -11.13
CA ASN A 48 -9.64 -6.89 -12.29
C ASN A 48 -8.46 -7.32 -13.17
N GLY A 49 -7.21 -7.02 -12.76
CA GLY A 49 -6.00 -7.41 -13.48
C GLY A 49 -5.70 -6.63 -14.76
N HIS A 50 -6.51 -5.63 -15.13
CA HIS A 50 -6.28 -4.82 -16.32
C HIS A 50 -5.54 -3.52 -16.00
N VAL A 51 -4.80 -3.02 -16.98
CA VAL A 51 -4.14 -1.71 -16.94
C VAL A 51 -5.17 -0.60 -17.18
N ILE A 52 -4.94 0.58 -16.60
CA ILE A 52 -5.73 1.80 -16.83
C ILE A 52 -5.89 2.07 -18.35
N PRO A 53 -7.09 2.44 -18.83
CA PRO A 53 -8.32 2.70 -18.08
C PRO A 53 -9.21 1.47 -17.81
N GLY A 54 -8.84 0.28 -18.33
CA GLY A 54 -9.62 -0.94 -18.19
C GLY A 54 -9.60 -1.55 -16.78
N GLY A 55 -8.67 -1.13 -15.94
CA GLY A 55 -8.52 -1.58 -14.55
C GLY A 55 -7.61 -0.67 -13.73
N PRO A 56 -7.33 -1.02 -12.46
CA PRO A 56 -6.60 -0.16 -11.54
C PRO A 56 -5.07 -0.25 -11.68
N LEU A 57 -4.54 -1.16 -12.50
CA LEU A 57 -3.09 -1.35 -12.61
C LEU A 57 -2.46 -0.25 -13.46
N ARG A 58 -1.29 0.23 -13.03
CA ARG A 58 -0.49 1.20 -13.81
C ARG A 58 0.32 0.54 -14.94
N ALA A 59 0.63 -0.74 -14.79
CA ALA A 59 1.34 -1.59 -15.76
C ALA A 59 0.92 -3.05 -15.53
N ASP A 60 1.29 -3.96 -16.44
CA ASP A 60 1.02 -5.39 -16.26
C ASP A 60 1.69 -5.91 -14.97
N ILE A 61 1.08 -6.89 -14.32
CA ILE A 61 1.64 -7.47 -13.10
C ILE A 61 2.95 -8.22 -13.36
N VAL A 62 3.07 -8.89 -14.51
CA VAL A 62 4.26 -9.66 -14.88
C VAL A 62 5.46 -8.73 -15.03
N ASP A 63 5.29 -7.61 -15.75
CA ASP A 63 6.33 -6.61 -15.95
C ASP A 63 6.77 -5.99 -14.62
N GLN A 64 5.83 -5.73 -13.72
CA GLN A 64 6.14 -5.19 -12.40
C GLN A 64 6.90 -6.19 -11.51
N LEU A 65 6.58 -7.49 -11.57
CA LEU A 65 7.26 -8.51 -10.76
C LEU A 65 8.74 -8.69 -11.14
N VAL A 66 9.12 -8.35 -12.38
CA VAL A 66 10.54 -8.33 -12.81
C VAL A 66 11.36 -7.36 -11.97
N PHE A 67 10.80 -6.18 -11.69
CA PHE A 67 11.46 -5.13 -10.92
C PHE A 67 11.17 -5.19 -9.41
N THR A 68 10.37 -6.16 -8.96
CA THR A 68 10.00 -6.32 -7.56
C THR A 68 11.08 -7.12 -6.82
N SER A 69 11.62 -6.58 -5.73
CA SER A 69 12.57 -7.30 -4.86
C SER A 69 11.83 -8.19 -3.86
N ALA A 70 10.72 -7.69 -3.30
CA ALA A 70 9.84 -8.45 -2.40
C ALA A 70 8.41 -7.89 -2.42
N LEU A 71 7.46 -8.71 -1.98
CA LEU A 71 6.05 -8.35 -1.90
C LEU A 71 5.61 -8.23 -0.43
N LEU A 72 4.90 -7.15 -0.09
CA LEU A 72 4.24 -6.96 1.20
C LEU A 72 2.73 -7.10 1.04
N LYS A 73 2.16 -8.17 1.57
CA LYS A 73 0.71 -8.36 1.68
C LYS A 73 0.18 -7.59 2.90
N MET A 74 -0.66 -6.59 2.65
CA MET A 74 -1.24 -5.72 3.68
C MET A 74 -2.66 -6.13 4.04
N GLY A 75 -2.89 -6.43 5.32
CA GLY A 75 -4.20 -6.79 5.86
C GLY A 75 -4.53 -8.28 5.70
N GLU A 76 -5.80 -8.59 5.89
CA GLU A 76 -6.34 -9.96 5.81
C GLU A 76 -7.27 -10.08 4.61
N GLY A 77 -7.22 -11.23 3.93
CA GLY A 77 -7.99 -11.50 2.72
C GLY A 77 -7.24 -12.42 1.75
N LEU A 78 -7.96 -12.88 0.73
CA LEU A 78 -7.48 -13.84 -0.27
C LEU A 78 -7.31 -13.22 -1.67
N ALA A 79 -7.70 -11.96 -1.86
CA ALA A 79 -7.67 -11.31 -3.18
C ALA A 79 -6.24 -11.13 -3.70
N ALA A 80 -5.27 -10.96 -2.80
CA ALA A 80 -3.85 -10.89 -3.15
C ALA A 80 -3.21 -12.26 -3.42
N ASP A 81 -3.87 -13.38 -3.15
CA ASP A 81 -3.21 -14.69 -3.17
C ASP A 81 -2.71 -15.07 -4.58
N GLY A 82 -3.38 -14.58 -5.63
CA GLY A 82 -2.92 -14.76 -7.01
C GLY A 82 -1.54 -14.17 -7.24
N VAL A 83 -1.36 -12.89 -6.91
CA VAL A 83 -0.06 -12.20 -7.07
C VAL A 83 0.98 -12.71 -6.07
N VAL A 84 0.58 -13.08 -4.85
CA VAL A 84 1.49 -13.72 -3.88
C VAL A 84 2.06 -15.02 -4.45
N ARG A 85 1.23 -15.87 -5.06
CA ARG A 85 1.69 -17.10 -5.73
C ARG A 85 2.62 -16.81 -6.90
N GLN A 86 2.34 -15.78 -7.71
CA GLN A 86 3.21 -15.38 -8.82
C GLN A 86 4.57 -14.89 -8.31
N ALA A 87 4.59 -14.01 -7.31
CA ALA A 87 5.80 -13.50 -6.69
C ALA A 87 6.63 -14.63 -6.05
N ALA A 88 5.98 -15.55 -5.32
CA ALA A 88 6.64 -16.70 -4.71
C ALA A 88 7.27 -17.63 -5.76
N ARG A 89 6.57 -17.89 -6.88
CA ARG A 89 7.10 -18.68 -8.01
C ARG A 89 8.30 -18.00 -8.68
N ALA A 90 8.33 -16.67 -8.68
CA ALA A 90 9.47 -15.88 -9.14
C ALA A 90 10.60 -15.77 -8.09
N GLY A 91 10.52 -16.51 -6.98
CA GLY A 91 11.53 -16.50 -5.92
C GLY A 91 11.57 -15.21 -5.10
N ARG A 92 10.51 -14.39 -5.13
CA ARG A 92 10.45 -13.14 -4.36
C ARG A 92 10.01 -13.44 -2.92
N PRO A 93 10.71 -12.89 -1.90
CA PRO A 93 10.24 -12.94 -0.52
C PRO A 93 8.86 -12.31 -0.37
N ILE A 94 8.05 -12.93 0.49
CA ILE A 94 6.69 -12.47 0.83
C ILE A 94 6.68 -12.09 2.30
N PHE A 95 6.27 -10.85 2.57
CA PHE A 95 6.04 -10.34 3.91
C PHE A 95 4.56 -10.08 4.11
N GLU A 96 4.10 -10.18 5.36
CA GLU A 96 2.73 -9.87 5.74
C GLU A 96 2.73 -8.81 6.83
N ALA A 97 1.81 -7.86 6.73
CA ALA A 97 1.60 -6.85 7.75
C ALA A 97 0.11 -6.51 7.87
N ARG A 98 -0.30 -6.06 9.05
CA ARG A 98 -1.65 -5.54 9.29
C ARG A 98 -1.60 -4.25 10.09
N THR A 99 -2.49 -3.33 9.76
CA THR A 99 -2.70 -2.13 10.58
C THR A 99 -3.40 -2.52 11.88
N ARG A 100 -3.10 -1.80 12.96
CA ARG A 100 -3.82 -1.91 14.23
C ARG A 100 -4.24 -0.52 14.69
N PRO A 101 -5.52 -0.31 15.05
CA PRO A 101 -5.96 0.96 15.60
C PRO A 101 -5.21 1.28 16.89
N THR A 102 -4.69 2.51 16.99
CA THR A 102 -4.17 3.07 18.24
C THR A 102 -5.23 3.97 18.89
N GLY A 103 -5.19 4.17 20.21
CA GLY A 103 -6.11 5.09 20.90
C GLY A 103 -7.55 4.60 21.09
N LYS A 104 -7.77 3.29 21.23
CA LYS A 104 -9.11 2.66 21.32
C LYS A 104 -10.04 3.25 22.40
N ALA A 105 -9.49 3.72 23.51
CA ALA A 105 -10.27 4.29 24.62
C ALA A 105 -11.15 5.48 24.21
N GLY A 106 -10.75 6.24 23.19
CA GLY A 106 -11.54 7.37 22.70
C GLY A 106 -12.80 6.97 21.94
N LEU A 107 -12.82 5.76 21.38
CA LEU A 107 -13.83 5.26 20.43
C LEU A 107 -14.75 4.20 21.04
N ALA A 108 -14.22 3.37 21.94
CA ALA A 108 -14.94 2.23 22.50
C ALA A 108 -16.28 2.63 23.15
N GLY A 109 -17.37 1.95 22.75
CA GLY A 109 -18.72 2.14 23.30
C GLY A 109 -19.43 3.43 22.85
N LYS A 110 -18.82 4.22 21.96
CA LYS A 110 -19.40 5.44 21.42
C LYS A 110 -19.92 5.22 20.01
N ARG A 111 -20.90 6.05 19.63
CA ARG A 111 -21.58 6.00 18.34
C ARG A 111 -21.16 7.18 17.47
N PHE A 112 -20.81 6.90 16.21
CA PHE A 112 -20.19 7.87 15.31
C PHE A 112 -20.92 7.95 13.96
N LEU A 113 -21.00 9.16 13.42
CA LEU A 113 -21.20 9.39 12.00
C LEU A 113 -19.80 9.47 11.37
N ALA A 114 -19.47 8.53 10.50
CA ALA A 114 -18.13 8.40 9.94
C ALA A 114 -18.08 8.89 8.49
N PHE A 115 -17.05 9.65 8.14
CA PHE A 115 -16.80 10.12 6.79
C PHE A 115 -15.36 9.80 6.38
N ALA A 116 -15.15 9.35 5.14
CA ALA A 116 -13.80 9.07 4.63
C ALA A 116 -13.69 9.31 3.11
N GLY A 117 -12.88 10.29 2.72
CA GLY A 117 -12.54 10.61 1.31
C GLY A 117 -11.24 9.95 0.86
N ILE A 118 -11.13 8.63 0.99
CA ILE A 118 -9.96 7.82 0.60
C ILE A 118 -10.36 6.75 -0.42
N GLY A 119 -9.40 6.14 -1.12
CA GLY A 119 -9.68 5.17 -2.19
C GLY A 119 -10.48 3.93 -1.74
N HIS A 120 -10.37 3.54 -0.47
CA HIS A 120 -11.16 2.46 0.13
C HIS A 120 -11.73 2.89 1.50
N PRO A 121 -12.86 3.60 1.52
CA PRO A 121 -13.46 4.15 2.75
C PRO A 121 -13.77 3.08 3.81
N ASP A 122 -14.16 1.88 3.38
CA ASP A 122 -14.52 0.77 4.27
C ASP A 122 -13.40 0.41 5.25
N LYS A 123 -12.13 0.55 4.87
CA LYS A 123 -11.00 0.30 5.77
C LYS A 123 -11.03 1.22 6.99
N PHE A 124 -11.40 2.49 6.81
CA PHE A 124 -11.51 3.44 7.90
C PHE A 124 -12.69 3.07 8.82
N PHE A 125 -13.86 2.77 8.25
CA PHE A 125 -15.04 2.39 9.04
C PHE A 125 -14.80 1.09 9.83
N ASP A 126 -14.12 0.11 9.24
CA ASP A 126 -13.72 -1.11 9.92
C ASP A 126 -12.71 -0.85 11.04
N THR A 127 -11.77 0.07 10.83
CA THR A 127 -10.81 0.49 11.87
C THR A 127 -11.54 1.09 13.08
N VAL A 128 -12.59 1.89 12.87
CA VAL A 128 -13.43 2.44 13.94
C VAL A 128 -14.16 1.32 14.70
N ARG A 129 -14.72 0.34 13.97
CA ARG A 129 -15.39 -0.83 14.58
C ARG A 129 -14.41 -1.70 15.37
N GLU A 130 -13.21 -1.96 14.85
CA GLU A 130 -12.15 -2.71 15.53
C GLU A 130 -11.62 -2.00 16.78
N ALA A 131 -11.72 -0.66 16.80
CA ALA A 131 -11.44 0.14 17.99
C ALA A 131 -12.59 0.14 19.03
N GLY A 132 -13.72 -0.51 18.73
CA GLY A 132 -14.88 -0.64 19.60
C GLY A 132 -15.94 0.46 19.43
N GLY A 133 -15.80 1.31 18.41
CA GLY A 133 -16.81 2.33 18.09
C GLY A 133 -17.95 1.76 17.24
N GLU A 134 -19.15 2.27 17.44
CA GLU A 134 -20.32 1.96 16.61
C GLU A 134 -20.42 2.99 15.48
N VAL A 135 -20.38 2.53 14.22
CA VAL A 135 -20.59 3.42 13.06
C VAL A 135 -22.07 3.43 12.69
N ALA A 136 -22.77 4.51 13.06
CA ALA A 136 -24.21 4.67 12.83
C ALA A 136 -24.56 5.10 11.41
N LEU A 137 -23.68 5.88 10.77
CA LEU A 137 -23.84 6.34 9.40
C LEU A 137 -22.47 6.49 8.75
N THR A 138 -22.37 6.16 7.47
CA THR A 138 -21.16 6.34 6.66
C THR A 138 -21.41 7.33 5.52
N ARG A 139 -20.38 8.09 5.15
CA ARG A 139 -20.30 8.94 3.96
C ARG A 139 -18.89 8.86 3.36
N SER A 140 -18.76 8.96 2.04
CA SER A 140 -17.48 8.88 1.32
C SER A 140 -17.48 9.82 0.13
#